data_AF-A0A948Q0P6-F1
#
_entry.id   AF-A0A948Q0P6-F1
#
_cell.length_a   1.000
_cell.length_b   1.000
_cell.length_c   1.000
_cell.angle_alpha   90.00
_cell.angle_beta   90.00
_cell.angle_gamma   90.00
#
_symmetry.space_group_name_H-M   'P 1'
#
loop_
_entity.id
_entity.type
_entity.pdbx_description
1 polymer ?
#
loop_
_entity_poly.entity_id
_entity_poly.type
_entity_poly.pdbx_seq_one_letter_code
_entity_poly.pdbx_strand_id
1 'polypeptide(L)'
;MATGACGIHCDVCRLQVRGICSTCGPGNSVEAQKKMAAQLRILGAPCPILECASSRGIAYCLRDCDEFVCERFRGYPFSEGFLKMQERRRSPSSQALDPVKEKIQVPVSYWEALEKKEMTTLCADGLGEAYSPEDIVLSVLGREILVDRKNRSLRHKNHGEWEPVAYPLLELLILVYLLHVGPQLLSRQLISVQELKTAHFFQGPHELNTRGVLDRFGRDLNGFKKAAASLGGKAEKMADAAYRIPALPKVPLYYLLWEGDDEFDPRLSVLFDRTVERHLSADAIWGIVALVSDALLKAPNLPF
;
A
#
# COMPACT_ATOMS: atom_id res chain seq x y z
N MET A 1 -20.96 14.36 6.25
CA MET A 1 -21.03 12.99 5.71
C MET A 1 -21.72 12.10 6.73
N ALA A 2 -22.70 11.27 6.34
CA ALA A 2 -23.52 10.55 7.33
C ALA A 2 -22.98 9.17 7.73
N THR A 3 -21.86 8.72 7.18
CA THR A 3 -21.20 7.47 7.56
C THR A 3 -20.60 7.58 8.94
N GLY A 4 -21.01 6.68 9.85
CA GLY A 4 -20.45 6.57 11.19
C GLY A 4 -19.02 6.03 11.18
N ALA A 5 -18.28 6.19 12.28
CA ALA A 5 -16.93 5.60 12.44
C ALA A 5 -16.87 4.08 12.22
N CYS A 6 -17.97 3.35 12.41
CA CYS A 6 -18.07 1.92 12.10
C CYS A 6 -18.31 1.60 10.60
N GLY A 7 -18.43 2.60 9.74
CA GLY A 7 -18.73 2.45 8.32
C GLY A 7 -20.21 2.30 7.96
N ILE A 8 -21.11 2.30 8.95
CA ILE A 8 -22.56 2.28 8.69
C ILE A 8 -23.03 3.67 8.26
N HIS A 9 -23.68 3.76 7.11
CA HIS A 9 -24.28 5.01 6.62
C HIS A 9 -25.55 5.33 7.41
N CYS A 10 -25.53 6.37 8.25
CA CYS A 10 -26.65 6.64 9.15
C CYS A 10 -27.93 7.06 8.40
N ASP A 11 -27.82 7.66 7.20
CA ASP A 11 -29.02 8.09 6.46
C ASP A 11 -29.85 6.92 5.90
N VAL A 12 -29.29 5.70 5.84
CA VAL A 12 -30.07 4.51 5.49
C VAL A 12 -30.71 3.84 6.73
N CYS A 13 -30.47 4.38 7.93
CA CYS A 13 -31.02 3.84 9.16
C CYS A 13 -32.43 4.37 9.42
N ARG A 14 -33.39 3.45 9.62
CA ARG A 14 -34.79 3.79 9.94
C ARG A 14 -34.91 4.66 11.20
N LEU A 15 -34.02 4.51 12.18
CA LEU A 15 -34.04 5.34 13.38
C LEU A 15 -33.76 6.81 13.08
N GLN A 16 -32.90 7.09 12.09
CA GLN A 16 -32.64 8.45 11.66
C GLN A 16 -33.79 9.02 10.82
N VAL A 17 -34.35 8.22 9.91
CA VAL A 17 -35.55 8.60 9.14
C VAL A 17 -36.72 8.97 10.06
N ARG A 18 -36.86 8.27 11.19
CA ARG A 18 -37.91 8.54 12.19
C ARG A 18 -37.57 9.70 13.16
N GLY A 19 -36.42 10.35 13.02
CA GLY A 19 -35.98 11.42 13.92
C GLY A 19 -35.60 10.96 15.34
N ILE A 20 -35.52 9.64 15.58
CA ILE A 20 -35.17 9.06 16.88
C ILE A 20 -33.66 9.15 17.12
N CYS A 21 -32.87 9.13 16.05
CA CYS A 21 -31.42 9.13 16.09
C CYS A 21 -30.87 10.17 15.10
N SER A 22 -29.77 10.81 15.45
CA SER A 22 -28.97 11.62 14.52
C SER A 22 -27.79 10.84 13.96
N THR A 23 -27.20 11.34 12.86
CA THR A 23 -25.95 10.78 12.33
C THR A 23 -24.84 10.80 13.37
N CYS A 24 -24.03 9.74 13.35
CA CYS A 24 -22.82 9.67 14.15
C CYS A 24 -21.63 10.34 13.46
N GLY A 25 -21.66 10.47 12.13
CA GLY A 25 -20.56 11.01 11.35
C GLY A 25 -19.21 10.28 11.48
N PRO A 26 -18.19 10.74 10.76
CA PRO A 26 -16.81 10.24 10.90
C PRO A 26 -16.25 10.52 12.29
N GLY A 27 -15.39 9.65 12.83
CA GLY A 27 -14.86 9.78 14.19
C GLY A 27 -14.12 11.10 14.49
N ASN A 28 -13.50 11.69 13.48
CA ASN A 28 -12.78 12.97 13.56
C ASN A 28 -13.67 14.20 13.24
N SER A 29 -14.99 14.04 13.19
CA SER A 29 -15.92 15.11 12.83
C SER A 29 -16.60 15.77 14.03
N VAL A 30 -17.15 16.97 13.80
CA VAL A 30 -17.97 17.69 14.80
C VAL A 30 -19.26 16.93 15.09
N GLU A 31 -19.83 16.25 14.09
CA GLU A 31 -20.99 15.38 14.24
C GLU A 31 -20.73 14.26 15.24
N ALA A 32 -19.55 13.63 15.18
CA ALA A 32 -19.15 12.60 16.13
C ALA A 32 -19.06 13.16 17.55
N GLN A 33 -18.45 14.33 17.73
CA GLN A 33 -18.37 14.98 19.05
C GLN A 33 -19.76 15.27 19.63
N LYS A 34 -20.66 15.86 18.82
CA LYS A 34 -22.04 16.13 19.22
C LYS A 34 -22.78 14.83 19.56
N LYS A 35 -22.59 13.78 18.76
CA LYS A 35 -23.24 12.48 18.96
C LYS A 35 -22.77 11.83 20.26
N MET A 36 -21.46 11.81 20.52
CA MET A 36 -20.91 11.24 21.75
C MET A 36 -21.38 11.99 22.99
N ALA A 37 -21.40 13.32 22.95
CA ALA A 37 -21.93 14.14 24.05
C ALA A 37 -23.42 13.83 24.33
N ALA A 38 -24.22 13.64 23.28
CA ALA A 38 -25.62 13.24 23.42
C ALA A 38 -25.75 11.81 23.99
N GLN A 39 -24.95 10.85 23.52
CA GLN A 39 -24.94 9.48 24.02
C GLN A 39 -24.51 9.41 25.48
N LEU A 40 -23.48 10.14 25.89
CA LEU A 40 -23.06 10.23 27.29
C LEU A 40 -24.19 10.76 28.18
N ARG A 41 -24.91 11.80 27.73
CA ARG A 41 -26.05 12.37 28.47
C ARG A 41 -27.24 11.43 28.59
N ILE A 42 -27.56 10.67 27.54
CA ILE A 42 -28.78 9.86 27.43
C ILE A 42 -28.55 8.41 27.93
N LEU A 43 -27.39 7.85 27.62
CA LEU A 43 -27.07 6.42 27.82
C LEU A 43 -25.97 6.19 28.87
N GLY A 44 -25.34 7.25 29.39
CA GLY A 44 -24.25 7.17 30.37
C GLY A 44 -22.88 6.82 29.78
N ALA A 45 -22.80 6.49 28.49
CA ALA A 45 -21.55 6.26 27.76
C ALA A 45 -21.71 6.52 26.25
N PRO A 46 -20.65 6.95 25.54
CA PRO A 46 -20.65 7.02 24.08
C PRO A 46 -20.57 5.62 23.45
N CYS A 47 -20.84 5.53 22.14
CA CYS A 47 -20.53 4.32 21.38
C CYS A 47 -19.01 4.03 21.44
N PRO A 48 -18.58 2.84 21.90
CA PRO A 48 -17.16 2.53 22.07
C PRO A 48 -16.32 2.67 20.79
N ILE A 49 -16.90 2.37 19.62
CA ILE A 49 -16.22 2.53 18.33
C ILE A 49 -16.04 4.01 17.98
N LEU A 50 -17.06 4.83 18.23
CA LEU A 50 -17.04 6.25 17.90
C LEU A 50 -16.04 7.00 18.81
N GLU A 51 -16.04 6.64 20.10
CA GLU A 51 -15.08 7.14 21.08
C GLU A 51 -13.64 6.76 20.75
N CYS A 52 -13.39 5.49 20.42
CA CYS A 52 -12.07 5.01 20.01
C CYS A 52 -11.58 5.70 18.72
N ALA A 53 -12.44 5.84 17.72
CA ALA A 53 -12.08 6.53 16.48
C ALA A 53 -11.77 8.02 16.72
N SER A 54 -12.60 8.70 17.52
CA SER A 54 -12.42 10.13 17.84
C SER A 54 -11.16 10.37 18.67
N SER A 55 -10.91 9.57 19.70
CA SER A 55 -9.69 9.67 20.53
C SER A 55 -8.40 9.39 19.73
N ARG A 56 -8.46 8.50 18.73
CA ARG A 56 -7.35 8.24 17.80
C ARG A 56 -7.27 9.24 16.64
N GLY A 57 -8.22 10.16 16.52
CA GLY A 57 -8.28 11.14 15.45
C GLY A 57 -8.52 10.55 14.05
N ILE A 58 -9.11 9.36 13.95
CA ILE A 58 -9.39 8.68 12.68
C ILE A 58 -10.86 8.81 12.27
N ALA A 59 -11.15 8.78 10.98
CA ALA A 59 -12.52 8.93 10.48
C ALA A 59 -13.33 7.62 10.58
N TYR A 60 -12.79 6.48 10.11
CA TYR A 60 -13.48 5.19 10.09
C TYR A 60 -12.59 4.04 10.51
N CYS A 61 -13.09 3.18 11.39
CA CYS A 61 -12.38 2.00 11.87
C CYS A 61 -12.05 1.02 10.72
N LEU A 62 -12.99 0.78 9.80
CA LEU A 62 -12.81 -0.15 8.68
C LEU A 62 -11.70 0.26 7.70
N ARG A 63 -11.49 1.57 7.53
CA ARG A 63 -10.64 2.14 6.48
C ARG A 63 -9.33 2.70 7.02
N ASP A 64 -9.38 3.32 8.20
CA ASP A 64 -8.30 4.13 8.76
C ASP A 64 -7.61 3.47 9.96
N CYS A 65 -8.16 2.38 10.51
CA CYS A 65 -7.56 1.69 11.65
C CYS A 65 -6.70 0.51 11.18
N ASP A 66 -5.41 0.58 11.46
CA ASP A 66 -4.45 -0.48 11.16
C ASP A 66 -4.68 -1.74 11.99
N GLU A 67 -5.18 -1.57 13.22
CA GLU A 67 -5.51 -2.69 14.12
C GLU A 67 -6.81 -3.41 13.75
N PHE A 68 -7.63 -2.89 12.83
CA PHE A 68 -8.84 -3.59 12.43
C PHE A 68 -8.48 -4.83 11.59
N VAL A 69 -8.97 -6.04 11.81
CA VAL A 69 -9.92 -6.51 12.83
C VAL A 69 -9.25 -6.58 14.20
N CYS A 70 -9.82 -5.88 15.20
CA CYS A 70 -9.27 -5.84 16.56
C CYS A 70 -10.20 -6.55 17.55
N GLU A 71 -9.63 -7.08 18.63
CA GLU A 71 -10.38 -7.72 19.72
C GLU A 71 -11.31 -6.74 20.45
N ARG A 72 -11.06 -5.42 20.38
CA ARG A 72 -11.85 -4.40 21.09
C ARG A 72 -13.32 -4.37 20.68
N PHE A 73 -13.64 -4.71 19.43
CA PHE A 73 -15.00 -4.56 18.87
C PHE A 73 -15.46 -5.79 18.10
N ARG A 74 -15.00 -6.97 18.50
CA ARG A 74 -15.47 -8.24 17.92
C ARG A 74 -16.93 -8.50 18.33
N GLY A 75 -17.80 -8.75 17.36
CA GLY A 75 -19.22 -9.05 17.58
C GLY A 75 -20.20 -7.86 17.52
N TYR A 76 -19.75 -6.59 17.55
CA TYR A 76 -20.61 -5.43 17.31
C TYR A 76 -19.85 -4.29 16.60
N PRO A 77 -20.42 -3.66 15.55
CA PRO A 77 -21.65 -4.02 14.83
C PRO A 77 -21.41 -5.11 13.77
N PHE A 78 -20.21 -5.69 13.72
CA PHE A 78 -19.80 -6.62 12.68
C PHE A 78 -20.07 -8.07 13.06
N SER A 79 -20.55 -8.86 12.11
CA SER A 79 -20.70 -10.30 12.30
C SER A 79 -19.36 -11.02 12.25
N GLU A 80 -19.25 -12.16 12.94
CA GLU A 80 -18.07 -13.05 12.86
C GLU A 80 -17.69 -13.41 11.42
N GLY A 81 -18.68 -13.65 10.55
CA GLY A 81 -18.43 -13.93 9.14
C GLY A 81 -17.78 -12.76 8.39
N PHE A 82 -18.21 -11.52 8.67
CA PHE A 82 -17.59 -10.32 8.11
C PHE A 82 -16.18 -10.13 8.65
N LEU A 83 -15.98 -10.29 9.96
CA LEU A 83 -14.67 -10.15 10.59
C LEU A 83 -13.67 -11.18 10.05
N LYS A 84 -14.04 -12.46 9.96
CA LYS A 84 -13.22 -13.51 9.34
C LYS A 84 -12.90 -13.24 7.87
N MET A 85 -13.85 -12.65 7.12
CA MET A 85 -13.61 -12.23 5.73
C MET A 85 -12.56 -11.12 5.66
N GLN A 86 -12.66 -10.12 6.55
CA GLN A 86 -11.70 -9.03 6.64
C GLN A 86 -10.32 -9.53 7.09
N GLU A 87 -10.23 -10.37 8.12
CA GLU A 87 -8.99 -11.02 8.55
C GLU A 87 -8.33 -11.75 7.38
N ARG A 88 -9.09 -12.58 6.66
CA ARG A 88 -8.57 -13.33 5.51
C ARG A 88 -8.06 -12.41 4.41
N ARG A 89 -8.80 -11.34 4.06
CA ARG A 89 -8.47 -10.46 2.92
C ARG A 89 -7.47 -9.34 3.26
N ARG A 90 -7.28 -9.05 4.54
CA ARG A 90 -6.25 -8.13 5.04
C ARG A 90 -4.96 -8.88 5.39
N SER A 91 -5.01 -10.20 5.57
CA SER A 91 -3.82 -11.03 5.79
C SER A 91 -2.86 -10.90 4.60
N PRO A 92 -1.54 -10.79 4.85
CA PRO A 92 -0.52 -10.71 3.80
C PRO A 92 -0.56 -11.88 2.82
N SER A 93 -0.97 -13.06 3.31
CA SER A 93 -1.10 -14.29 2.53
C SER A 93 -2.20 -14.26 1.44
N SER A 94 -3.05 -13.23 1.44
CA SER A 94 -4.21 -13.13 0.55
C SER A 94 -4.05 -12.18 -0.65
N GLN A 95 -2.89 -11.54 -0.81
CA GLN A 95 -2.62 -10.56 -1.86
C GLN A 95 -1.16 -10.75 -2.36
N ALA A 96 -0.81 -10.57 -3.63
CA ALA A 96 -1.49 -10.05 -4.81
C ALA A 96 -1.85 -11.18 -5.78
N LEU A 97 -2.99 -11.02 -6.46
CA LEU A 97 -3.26 -11.84 -7.63
C LEU A 97 -2.62 -11.16 -8.86
N ASP A 98 -2.14 -11.96 -9.80
CA ASP A 98 -1.79 -11.51 -11.16
C ASP A 98 -2.94 -10.66 -11.77
N PRO A 99 -2.72 -9.78 -12.77
CA PRO A 99 -3.81 -9.13 -13.52
C PRO A 99 -5.03 -10.02 -13.83
N VAL A 100 -4.81 -11.33 -14.02
CA VAL A 100 -5.84 -12.35 -14.31
C VAL A 100 -6.48 -12.96 -13.05
N LYS A 101 -6.21 -12.42 -11.86
CA LYS A 101 -6.70 -12.90 -10.55
C LYS A 101 -6.20 -14.29 -10.14
N GLU A 102 -5.03 -14.69 -10.64
CA GLU A 102 -4.37 -15.95 -10.28
C GLU A 102 -3.34 -15.77 -9.14
N LYS A 103 -3.04 -16.86 -8.43
CA LYS A 103 -1.97 -16.85 -7.40
C LYS A 103 -0.62 -16.66 -8.09
N ILE A 104 0.14 -15.65 -7.64
CA ILE A 104 1.51 -15.45 -8.10
C ILE A 104 2.37 -16.64 -7.68
N GLN A 105 3.02 -17.27 -8.66
CA GLN A 105 4.00 -18.32 -8.44
C GLN A 105 5.39 -17.76 -8.72
N VAL A 106 6.30 -17.92 -7.77
CA VAL A 106 7.71 -17.55 -7.95
C VAL A 106 8.43 -18.75 -8.57
N PRO A 107 8.97 -18.63 -9.80
CA PRO A 107 9.67 -19.75 -10.42
C PRO A 107 10.93 -20.10 -9.63
N VAL A 108 11.08 -21.36 -9.24
CA VAL A 108 12.29 -21.86 -8.56
C VAL A 108 13.56 -21.61 -9.41
N SER A 109 13.41 -21.62 -10.74
CA SER A 109 14.49 -21.32 -11.68
C SER A 109 15.07 -19.91 -11.53
N TYR A 110 14.32 -18.96 -10.97
CA TYR A 110 14.83 -17.60 -10.74
C TYR A 110 15.83 -17.58 -9.59
N TRP A 111 15.55 -18.33 -8.51
CA TRP A 111 16.50 -18.55 -7.42
C TRP A 111 17.76 -19.27 -7.91
N GLU A 112 17.60 -20.34 -8.69
CA GLU A 112 18.72 -21.09 -9.28
C GLU A 112 19.58 -20.23 -10.22
N ALA A 113 18.96 -19.29 -10.95
CA ALA A 113 19.68 -18.35 -11.78
C ALA A 113 20.41 -17.28 -10.95
N LEU A 114 19.80 -16.82 -9.86
CA LEU A 114 20.39 -15.84 -8.94
C LEU A 114 21.58 -16.44 -8.17
N GLU A 115 21.49 -17.70 -7.76
CA GLU A 115 22.60 -18.46 -7.14
C GLU A 115 23.86 -18.46 -8.01
N LYS A 116 23.74 -18.40 -9.34
CA LYS A 116 24.88 -18.40 -10.27
C LYS A 116 25.51 -17.02 -10.51
N LYS A 117 24.96 -15.95 -9.93
CA LYS A 117 25.47 -14.58 -10.11
C LYS A 117 26.56 -14.28 -9.08
N GLU A 118 27.59 -13.55 -9.53
CA GLU A 118 28.67 -13.07 -8.66
C GLU A 118 28.18 -11.95 -7.73
N MET A 119 28.49 -12.06 -6.43
CA MET A 119 28.01 -11.14 -5.41
C MET A 119 28.47 -9.69 -5.65
N THR A 120 29.71 -9.51 -6.10
CA THR A 120 30.28 -8.18 -6.40
C THR A 120 29.49 -7.47 -7.50
N THR A 121 29.16 -8.19 -8.57
CA THR A 121 28.32 -7.68 -9.67
C THR A 121 26.90 -7.40 -9.21
N LEU A 122 26.30 -8.31 -8.43
CA LEU A 122 24.95 -8.12 -7.88
C LEU A 122 24.86 -6.86 -7.00
N CYS A 123 25.83 -6.65 -6.12
CA CYS A 123 25.87 -5.47 -5.25
C CYS A 123 26.05 -4.19 -6.08
N ALA A 124 27.01 -4.19 -7.01
CA ALA A 124 27.31 -3.02 -7.84
C ALA A 124 26.14 -2.63 -8.77
N ASP A 125 25.57 -3.60 -9.48
CA ASP A 125 24.48 -3.35 -10.43
C ASP A 125 23.16 -3.13 -9.69
N GLY A 126 22.86 -3.93 -8.67
CA GLY A 126 21.63 -3.88 -7.90
C GLY A 126 21.53 -2.73 -6.91
N LEU A 127 22.64 -2.04 -6.61
CA LEU A 127 22.79 -1.09 -5.49
C LEU A 127 22.38 -1.73 -4.16
N GLY A 128 22.85 -2.96 -3.94
CA GLY A 128 22.69 -3.69 -2.69
C GLY A 128 24.00 -3.79 -1.92
N GLU A 129 23.90 -4.19 -0.66
CA GLU A 129 25.04 -4.40 0.22
C GLU A 129 25.20 -5.89 0.52
N ALA A 130 26.43 -6.40 0.40
CA ALA A 130 26.73 -7.77 0.76
C ALA A 130 26.58 -7.93 2.28
N TYR A 131 25.63 -8.77 2.71
CA TYR A 131 25.46 -9.11 4.11
C TYR A 131 26.35 -10.29 4.51
N SER A 132 26.55 -11.21 3.58
CA SER A 132 27.47 -12.34 3.67
C SER A 132 28.04 -12.62 2.27
N PRO A 133 28.94 -13.61 2.10
CA PRO A 133 29.36 -14.04 0.77
C PRO A 133 28.20 -14.51 -0.13
N GLU A 134 27.11 -14.98 0.49
CA GLU A 134 25.96 -15.57 -0.21
C GLU A 134 24.74 -14.64 -0.23
N ASP A 135 24.60 -13.71 0.72
CA ASP A 135 23.39 -12.91 0.90
C ASP A 135 23.59 -11.43 0.59
N ILE A 136 22.56 -10.81 0.04
CA ILE A 136 22.53 -9.39 -0.33
C ILE A 136 21.35 -8.69 0.35
N VAL A 137 21.57 -7.47 0.84
CA VAL A 137 20.53 -6.58 1.36
C VAL A 137 20.20 -5.52 0.34
N LEU A 138 18.90 -5.33 0.09
CA LEU A 138 18.37 -4.29 -0.78
C LEU A 138 17.50 -3.32 0.02
N SER A 139 17.55 -2.03 -0.36
CA SER A 139 16.57 -1.06 0.11
C SER A 139 15.33 -1.09 -0.79
N VAL A 140 14.20 -1.51 -0.25
CA VAL A 140 12.92 -1.66 -0.95
C VAL A 140 11.83 -0.96 -0.15
N LEU A 141 11.16 0.03 -0.74
CA LEU A 141 10.11 0.82 -0.07
C LEU A 141 10.57 1.43 1.27
N GLY A 142 11.83 1.86 1.33
CA GLY A 142 12.44 2.43 2.52
C GLY A 142 12.82 1.43 3.61
N ARG A 143 12.73 0.12 3.34
CA ARG A 143 13.06 -0.98 4.27
C ARG A 143 14.24 -1.80 3.78
N GLU A 144 14.97 -2.41 4.70
CA GLU A 144 16.06 -3.35 4.39
C GLU A 144 15.47 -4.75 4.20
N ILE A 145 15.62 -5.32 3.00
CA ILE A 145 15.22 -6.69 2.67
C ILE A 145 16.48 -7.51 2.41
N LEU A 146 16.70 -8.54 3.22
CA LEU A 146 17.72 -9.56 3.01
C LEU A 146 17.21 -10.60 2.03
N VAL A 147 17.97 -10.82 0.97
CA VAL A 147 17.76 -11.87 -0.01
C VAL A 147 18.67 -13.04 0.37
N ASP A 148 18.10 -14.01 1.08
CA ASP A 148 18.77 -15.23 1.51
C ASP A 148 18.80 -16.21 0.34
N ARG A 149 19.91 -16.20 -0.42
CA ARG A 149 20.08 -17.03 -1.62
C ARG A 149 20.17 -18.51 -1.28
N LYS A 150 20.74 -18.83 -0.12
CA LYS A 150 20.92 -20.22 0.33
C LYS A 150 19.59 -20.90 0.67
N ASN A 151 18.73 -20.19 1.40
CA ASN A 151 17.43 -20.72 1.82
C ASN A 151 16.28 -20.32 0.88
N ARG A 152 16.58 -19.58 -0.20
CA ARG A 152 15.61 -19.11 -1.21
C ARG A 152 14.44 -18.39 -0.56
N SER A 153 14.75 -17.41 0.29
CA SER A 153 13.75 -16.68 1.05
C SER A 153 14.08 -15.21 1.14
N LEU A 154 13.05 -14.40 1.32
CA LEU A 154 13.19 -13.00 1.70
C LEU A 154 13.04 -12.85 3.20
N ARG A 155 13.82 -11.95 3.80
CA ARG A 155 13.71 -11.57 5.20
C ARG A 155 13.73 -10.07 5.34
N HIS A 156 13.00 -9.54 6.30
CA HIS A 156 13.01 -8.13 6.64
C HIS A 156 13.53 -7.93 8.05
N LYS A 157 14.05 -6.74 8.33
CA LYS A 157 14.63 -6.41 9.63
C LYS A 157 13.57 -5.82 10.54
N ASN A 158 13.26 -6.52 11.62
CA ASN A 158 12.32 -6.10 12.65
C ASN A 158 12.98 -6.15 14.02
N HIS A 159 13.01 -5.02 14.75
CA HIS A 159 13.67 -4.90 16.07
C HIS A 159 15.11 -5.45 16.16
N GLY A 160 15.85 -5.45 15.04
CA GLY A 160 17.23 -5.96 14.96
C GLY A 160 17.35 -7.43 14.56
N GLU A 161 16.23 -8.16 14.46
CA GLU A 161 16.18 -9.54 13.99
C GLU A 161 15.68 -9.63 12.55
N TRP A 162 16.12 -10.66 11.83
CA TRP A 162 15.65 -10.94 10.47
C TRP A 162 14.45 -11.89 10.49
N GLU A 163 13.29 -11.43 10.06
CA GLU A 163 12.06 -12.23 10.03
C GLU A 163 11.70 -12.61 8.58
N PRO A 164 11.26 -13.85 8.31
CA PRO A 164 10.84 -14.27 6.98
C PRO A 164 9.69 -13.42 6.43
N VAL A 165 9.77 -13.10 5.14
CA VAL A 165 8.74 -12.36 4.40
C VAL A 165 7.99 -13.32 3.49
N ALA A 166 6.69 -13.47 3.73
CA ALA A 166 5.79 -14.26 2.89
C ALA A 166 4.95 -13.34 1.98
N TYR A 167 5.58 -12.78 0.96
CA TYR A 167 4.93 -11.87 0.01
C TYR A 167 5.37 -12.18 -1.44
N PRO A 168 4.67 -13.08 -2.17
CA PRO A 168 5.14 -13.64 -3.45
C PRO A 168 5.39 -12.61 -4.55
N LEU A 169 4.60 -11.54 -4.62
CA LEU A 169 4.82 -10.46 -5.61
C LEU A 169 6.15 -9.73 -5.36
N LEU A 170 6.47 -9.46 -4.09
CA LEU A 170 7.72 -8.82 -3.70
C LEU A 170 8.90 -9.73 -4.01
N GLU A 171 8.78 -11.01 -3.68
CA GLU A 171 9.77 -12.04 -4.00
C GLU A 171 10.03 -12.11 -5.52
N LEU A 172 8.98 -12.24 -6.31
CA LEU A 172 9.10 -12.25 -7.77
C LEU A 172 9.78 -10.99 -8.30
N LEU A 173 9.37 -9.80 -7.85
CA LEU A 173 9.91 -8.53 -8.34
C LEU A 173 11.37 -8.30 -7.93
N ILE A 174 11.77 -8.69 -6.71
CA ILE A 174 13.17 -8.62 -6.27
C ILE A 174 14.04 -9.57 -7.10
N LEU A 175 13.57 -10.79 -7.36
CA LEU A 175 14.31 -11.74 -8.20
C LEU A 175 14.43 -11.24 -9.64
N VAL A 176 13.33 -10.79 -10.24
CA VAL A 176 13.33 -10.20 -11.59
C VAL A 176 14.30 -9.02 -11.65
N TYR A 177 14.28 -8.14 -10.66
CA TYR A 177 15.21 -7.02 -10.56
C TYR A 177 16.67 -7.48 -10.53
N LEU A 178 17.04 -8.35 -9.59
CA LEU A 178 18.43 -8.81 -9.43
C LEU A 178 18.95 -9.61 -10.65
N LEU A 179 18.06 -10.30 -11.36
CA LEU A 179 18.44 -11.06 -12.56
C LEU A 179 18.74 -10.16 -13.76
N HIS A 180 18.05 -9.03 -13.88
CA HIS A 180 18.08 -8.15 -15.06
C HIS A 180 18.73 -6.78 -14.83
N VAL A 181 19.01 -6.40 -13.59
CA VAL A 181 19.67 -5.13 -13.29
C VAL A 181 21.07 -5.11 -13.88
N GLY A 182 21.47 -3.95 -14.38
CA GLY A 182 22.79 -3.70 -14.97
C GLY A 182 23.42 -2.42 -14.43
N PRO A 183 24.60 -2.02 -14.93
CA PRO A 183 25.41 -0.96 -14.35
C PRO A 183 24.85 0.45 -14.56
N GLN A 184 23.85 0.62 -15.43
CA GLN A 184 23.32 1.94 -15.76
C GLN A 184 22.67 2.60 -14.54
N LEU A 185 22.87 3.91 -14.40
CA LEU A 185 22.23 4.73 -13.37
C LEU A 185 20.97 5.38 -13.93
N LEU A 186 20.12 5.88 -13.04
CA LEU A 186 18.91 6.63 -13.37
C LEU A 186 19.19 7.75 -14.37
N SER A 187 18.37 7.84 -15.40
CA SER A 187 18.49 8.87 -16.43
C SER A 187 17.97 10.23 -15.96
N ARG A 188 17.10 10.23 -14.93
CA ARG A 188 16.32 11.36 -14.43
C ARG A 188 15.31 11.92 -15.44
N GLN A 189 15.10 11.23 -16.55
CA GLN A 189 14.03 11.55 -17.47
C GLN A 189 12.75 10.88 -16.97
N LEU A 190 11.77 11.69 -16.56
CA LEU A 190 10.47 11.21 -16.14
C LEU A 190 9.57 10.98 -17.34
N ILE A 191 8.86 9.84 -17.32
CA ILE A 191 7.99 9.40 -18.40
C ILE A 191 6.68 8.87 -17.83
N SER A 192 5.59 9.12 -18.54
CA SER A 192 4.28 8.55 -18.24
C SER A 192 4.15 7.10 -18.75
N VAL A 193 3.11 6.40 -18.33
CA VAL A 193 2.80 5.05 -18.82
C VAL A 193 2.58 5.03 -20.34
N GLN A 194 2.06 6.11 -20.92
CA GLN A 194 1.83 6.25 -22.36
C GLN A 194 3.14 6.40 -23.16
N GLU A 195 4.23 6.81 -22.51
CA GLU A 195 5.54 7.00 -23.14
C GLU A 195 6.45 5.78 -23.01
N LEU A 196 5.98 4.71 -22.34
CA LEU A 196 6.66 3.41 -22.35
C LEU A 196 6.58 2.79 -23.75
N LYS A 197 7.64 2.12 -24.18
CA LYS A 197 7.70 1.31 -25.41
C LYS A 197 6.60 0.26 -25.44
N THR A 198 6.21 -0.24 -24.27
CA THR A 198 5.15 -1.22 -24.07
C THR A 198 3.83 -0.58 -23.60
N ALA A 199 3.57 0.70 -23.89
CA ALA A 199 2.36 1.42 -23.45
C ALA A 199 1.04 0.66 -23.74
N HIS A 200 0.98 -0.07 -24.86
CA HIS A 200 -0.18 -0.90 -25.25
C HIS A 200 -0.50 -2.03 -24.28
N PHE A 201 0.48 -2.47 -23.47
CA PHE A 201 0.27 -3.47 -22.43
C PHE A 201 -0.60 -2.92 -21.31
N PHE A 202 -0.54 -1.63 -20.98
CA PHE A 202 -1.17 -1.06 -19.79
C PHE A 202 -2.63 -0.64 -20.01
N GLN A 203 -3.44 -1.55 -20.54
CA GLN A 203 -4.84 -1.32 -20.89
C GLN A 203 -5.72 -2.49 -20.43
N GLY A 204 -7.00 -2.23 -20.18
CA GLY A 204 -7.97 -3.26 -19.78
C GLY A 204 -7.54 -3.99 -18.49
N PRO A 205 -7.41 -5.32 -18.49
CA PRO A 205 -7.02 -6.06 -17.28
C PRO A 205 -5.61 -5.70 -16.76
N HIS A 206 -4.76 -5.14 -17.63
CA HIS A 206 -3.39 -4.73 -17.33
C HIS A 206 -3.26 -3.22 -17.10
N GLU A 207 -4.37 -2.50 -16.93
CA GLU A 207 -4.33 -1.12 -16.51
C GLU A 207 -3.62 -1.01 -15.13
N LEU A 208 -2.87 0.07 -14.91
CA LEU A 208 -2.08 0.22 -13.69
C LEU A 208 -2.98 0.18 -12.45
N ASN A 209 -2.61 -0.62 -11.46
CA ASN A 209 -3.40 -0.80 -10.24
C ASN A 209 -3.25 0.41 -9.30
N THR A 210 -3.90 1.52 -9.64
CA THR A 210 -3.85 2.80 -8.90
C THR A 210 -5.20 3.23 -8.35
N ARG A 211 -6.29 2.61 -8.81
CA ARG A 211 -7.65 2.98 -8.43
C ARG A 211 -7.88 2.95 -6.92
N GLY A 212 -7.41 1.90 -6.23
CA GLY A 212 -7.55 1.82 -4.78
C GLY A 212 -6.88 2.99 -4.05
N VAL A 213 -5.71 3.42 -4.51
CA VAL A 213 -4.98 4.58 -3.98
C VAL A 213 -5.77 5.87 -4.22
N LEU A 214 -6.31 6.06 -5.43
CA LEU A 214 -7.13 7.22 -5.76
C LEU A 214 -8.43 7.27 -4.94
N ASP A 215 -9.15 6.15 -4.83
CA ASP A 215 -10.37 6.04 -4.03
C ASP A 215 -10.11 6.32 -2.55
N ARG A 216 -8.94 5.91 -2.05
CA ARG A 216 -8.53 6.08 -0.66
C ARG A 216 -8.13 7.52 -0.33
N PHE A 217 -7.34 8.14 -1.21
CA PHE A 217 -6.62 9.37 -0.91
C PHE A 217 -7.04 10.57 -1.75
N GLY A 218 -7.93 10.42 -2.74
CA GLY A 218 -8.34 11.48 -3.66
C GLY A 218 -8.83 12.76 -3.00
N ARG A 219 -9.34 12.67 -1.77
CA ARG A 219 -9.77 13.80 -0.93
C ARG A 219 -9.08 13.83 0.45
N ASP A 220 -7.91 13.20 0.53
CA ASP A 220 -7.10 13.10 1.75
C ASP A 220 -5.60 13.21 1.41
N LEU A 221 -5.18 14.40 0.98
CA LEU A 221 -3.77 14.68 0.68
C LEU A 221 -2.84 14.39 1.88
N ASN A 222 -3.31 14.63 3.10
CA ASN A 222 -2.51 14.40 4.30
C ASN A 222 -2.29 12.91 4.57
N GLY A 223 -3.32 12.08 4.36
CA GLY A 223 -3.21 10.63 4.39
C GLY A 223 -2.20 10.12 3.37
N PHE A 224 -2.27 10.61 2.12
CA PHE A 224 -1.31 10.24 1.08
C PHE A 224 0.12 10.64 1.43
N LYS A 225 0.33 11.89 1.89
CA LYS A 225 1.64 12.40 2.31
C LYS A 225 2.26 11.53 3.39
N LYS A 226 1.48 11.17 4.42
CA LYS A 226 1.92 10.29 5.52
C LYS A 226 2.26 8.89 5.01
N ALA A 227 1.39 8.29 4.21
CA ALA A 227 1.59 6.97 3.63
C ALA A 227 2.87 6.92 2.79
N ALA A 228 3.01 7.82 1.81
CA ALA A 228 4.18 7.86 0.92
C ALA A 228 5.48 8.14 1.68
N ALA A 229 5.48 9.05 2.67
CA ALA A 229 6.65 9.32 3.49
C ALA A 229 7.08 8.09 4.32
N SER A 230 6.13 7.31 4.85
CA SER A 230 6.44 6.10 5.61
C SER A 230 7.08 4.98 4.76
N LEU A 231 6.93 5.05 3.43
CA LEU A 231 7.58 4.15 2.46
C LEU A 231 8.96 4.68 2.00
N GLY A 232 9.57 5.60 2.74
CA GLY A 232 10.81 6.27 2.34
C GLY A 232 10.63 7.26 1.17
N GLY A 233 9.39 7.60 0.82
CA GLY A 233 9.09 8.52 -0.26
C GLY A 233 9.59 9.93 0.01
N LYS A 234 10.12 10.58 -1.02
CA LYS A 234 10.56 11.98 -0.97
C LYS A 234 9.59 12.86 -1.74
N ALA A 235 9.16 13.96 -1.12
CA ALA A 235 8.20 14.88 -1.73
C ALA A 235 8.78 15.58 -2.98
N GLU A 236 7.94 15.78 -3.98
CA GLU A 236 8.24 16.44 -5.26
C GLU A 236 7.20 17.55 -5.52
N LYS A 237 7.53 18.54 -6.38
CA LYS A 237 6.69 19.74 -6.63
C LYS A 237 6.00 19.68 -8.00
N MET A 238 5.20 18.65 -8.25
CA MET A 238 4.60 18.38 -9.59
C MET A 238 3.08 18.15 -9.56
N ALA A 239 2.47 18.11 -8.38
CA ALA A 239 1.03 17.97 -8.13
C ALA A 239 0.73 18.52 -6.72
N ASP A 240 -0.54 18.50 -6.28
CA ASP A 240 -0.92 18.92 -4.92
C ASP A 240 -0.22 18.09 -3.84
N ALA A 241 -0.02 16.81 -4.13
CA ALA A 241 0.99 15.98 -3.48
C ALA A 241 1.67 15.08 -4.52
N ALA A 242 3.00 15.13 -4.57
CA ALA A 242 3.79 14.21 -5.38
C ALA A 242 4.92 13.61 -4.55
N TYR A 243 5.17 12.30 -4.72
CA TYR A 243 6.24 11.60 -4.02
C TYR A 243 7.02 10.69 -4.96
N ARG A 244 8.34 10.77 -4.88
CA ARG A 244 9.27 9.77 -5.40
C ARG A 244 9.45 8.66 -4.37
N ILE A 245 8.83 7.51 -4.61
CA ILE A 245 8.87 6.34 -3.76
C ILE A 245 10.00 5.40 -4.25
N PRO A 246 10.96 5.01 -3.39
CA PRO A 246 12.05 4.10 -3.75
C PRO A 246 11.53 2.65 -3.80
N ALA A 247 10.79 2.29 -4.85
CA ALA A 247 10.19 0.96 -4.99
C ALA A 247 11.27 -0.13 -5.06
N LEU A 248 12.28 0.06 -5.91
CA LEU A 248 13.55 -0.69 -5.92
C LEU A 248 14.71 0.31 -6.09
N PRO A 249 15.97 -0.05 -5.78
CA PRO A 249 17.07 0.91 -5.77
C PRO A 249 17.26 1.70 -7.08
N LYS A 250 17.10 1.04 -8.24
CA LYS A 250 17.14 1.68 -9.58
C LYS A 250 15.77 1.83 -10.26
N VAL A 251 14.68 1.61 -9.52
CA VAL A 251 13.30 1.77 -10.05
C VAL A 251 12.48 2.61 -9.07
N PRO A 252 12.73 3.93 -8.96
CA PRO A 252 11.83 4.82 -8.23
C PRO A 252 10.53 5.02 -9.02
N LEU A 253 9.41 5.07 -8.31
CA LEU A 253 8.10 5.42 -8.87
C LEU A 253 7.66 6.79 -8.36
N TYR A 254 7.02 7.57 -9.22
CA TYR A 254 6.54 8.91 -8.88
C TYR A 254 5.02 8.91 -8.88
N TYR A 255 4.41 8.98 -7.71
CA TYR A 255 2.96 9.08 -7.58
C TYR A 255 2.59 10.56 -7.44
N LEU A 256 1.75 11.04 -8.35
CA LEU A 256 1.25 12.41 -8.42
C LEU A 256 -0.26 12.40 -8.16
N LEU A 257 -0.69 13.05 -7.09
CA LEU A 257 -2.07 13.18 -6.69
C LEU A 257 -2.52 14.64 -6.78
N TRP A 258 -3.58 14.86 -7.56
CA TRP A 258 -4.36 16.08 -7.56
C TRP A 258 -5.63 15.84 -6.73
N GLU A 259 -5.84 16.67 -5.73
CA GLU A 259 -7.01 16.55 -4.84
C GLU A 259 -8.28 16.92 -5.59
N GLY A 260 -9.33 16.13 -5.39
CA GLY A 260 -10.64 16.44 -5.93
C GLY A 260 -11.39 17.38 -5.00
N ASP A 261 -12.20 18.26 -5.58
CA ASP A 261 -13.08 19.17 -4.86
C ASP A 261 -14.55 18.92 -5.25
N ASP A 262 -15.40 19.93 -5.09
CA ASP A 262 -16.81 19.84 -5.43
C ASP A 262 -17.07 20.00 -6.96
N GLU A 263 -16.10 20.53 -7.71
CA GLU A 263 -16.18 20.79 -9.15
C GLU A 263 -15.41 19.75 -9.99
N PHE A 264 -14.31 19.21 -9.46
CA PHE A 264 -13.39 18.32 -10.16
C PHE A 264 -13.13 17.02 -9.39
N ASP A 265 -13.19 15.90 -10.11
CA ASP A 265 -12.80 14.60 -9.57
C ASP A 265 -11.30 14.53 -9.30
N PRO A 266 -10.87 13.79 -8.24
CA PRO A 266 -9.46 13.62 -7.96
C PRO A 266 -8.76 12.84 -9.07
N ARG A 267 -7.46 13.10 -9.25
CA ARG A 267 -6.65 12.42 -10.26
C ARG A 267 -5.36 11.87 -9.67
N LEU A 268 -5.02 10.64 -10.01
CA LEU A 268 -3.72 10.04 -9.71
C LEU A 268 -2.98 9.72 -11.01
N SER A 269 -1.68 9.97 -11.05
CA SER A 269 -0.80 9.53 -12.14
C SER A 269 0.48 8.93 -11.57
N VAL A 270 1.01 7.93 -12.27
CA VAL A 270 2.30 7.31 -11.95
C VAL A 270 3.27 7.61 -13.08
N LEU A 271 4.42 8.19 -12.73
CA LEU A 271 5.54 8.40 -13.63
C LEU A 271 6.72 7.49 -13.24
N PHE A 272 7.58 7.25 -14.21
CA PHE A 272 8.74 6.38 -14.11
C PHE A 272 10.01 7.14 -14.53
N ASP A 273 11.17 6.73 -14.03
CA ASP A 273 12.42 7.04 -14.73
C ASP A 273 12.49 6.19 -16.01
N ARG A 274 12.93 6.79 -17.14
CA ARG A 274 13.10 6.08 -18.43
C ARG A 274 13.94 4.80 -18.30
N THR A 275 14.83 4.69 -17.31
CA THR A 275 15.62 3.48 -17.10
C THR A 275 14.82 2.27 -16.64
N VAL A 276 13.55 2.42 -16.23
CA VAL A 276 12.71 1.29 -15.82
C VAL A 276 12.66 0.20 -16.90
N GLU A 277 12.60 0.58 -18.17
CA GLU A 277 12.52 -0.34 -19.32
C GLU A 277 13.84 -1.09 -19.60
N ARG A 278 14.92 -0.72 -18.90
CA ARG A 278 16.20 -1.45 -18.96
C ARG A 278 16.27 -2.56 -17.93
N HIS A 279 15.40 -2.53 -16.92
CA HIS A 279 15.45 -3.44 -15.77
C HIS A 279 14.22 -4.33 -15.69
N LEU A 280 13.05 -3.82 -16.10
CA LEU A 280 11.76 -4.50 -15.94
C LEU A 280 11.02 -4.59 -17.27
N SER A 281 10.42 -5.76 -17.52
CA SER A 281 9.42 -5.99 -18.56
C SER A 281 8.08 -5.37 -18.19
N ALA A 282 7.14 -5.30 -19.14
CA ALA A 282 5.86 -4.60 -18.94
C ALA A 282 5.01 -5.17 -17.79
N ASP A 283 4.99 -6.48 -17.64
CA ASP A 283 4.36 -7.22 -16.53
C ASP A 283 5.04 -6.93 -15.18
N ALA A 284 6.38 -6.86 -15.15
CA ALA A 284 7.12 -6.49 -13.95
C ALA A 284 6.93 -5.01 -13.57
N ILE A 285 6.80 -4.11 -14.57
CA ILE A 285 6.42 -2.69 -14.35
C ILE A 285 5.00 -2.61 -13.76
N TRP A 286 4.06 -3.39 -14.29
CA TRP A 286 2.71 -3.47 -13.72
C TRP A 286 2.76 -3.99 -12.28
N GLY A 287 3.54 -5.05 -12.04
CA GLY A 287 3.70 -5.67 -10.74
C GLY A 287 4.30 -4.73 -9.70
N ILE A 288 5.33 -3.96 -10.04
CA ILE A 288 5.94 -3.02 -9.10
C ILE A 288 4.97 -1.87 -8.76
N VAL A 289 4.16 -1.40 -9.72
CA VAL A 289 3.10 -0.43 -9.44
C VAL A 289 2.03 -1.04 -8.52
N ALA A 290 1.62 -2.29 -8.76
CA ALA A 290 0.68 -2.99 -7.88
C ALA A 290 1.22 -3.16 -6.45
N LEU A 291 2.49 -3.52 -6.31
CA LEU A 291 3.17 -3.62 -5.01
C LEU A 291 3.17 -2.27 -4.27
N VAL A 292 3.59 -1.19 -4.94
CA VAL A 292 3.67 0.14 -4.32
C VAL A 292 2.29 0.69 -3.99
N SER A 293 1.30 0.47 -4.85
CA SER A 293 -0.08 0.86 -4.57
C SER A 293 -0.67 0.11 -3.38
N ASP A 294 -0.45 -1.20 -3.27
CA ASP A 294 -0.86 -1.98 -2.10
C ASP A 294 -0.13 -1.49 -0.82
N ALA A 295 1.16 -1.22 -0.94
CA ALA A 295 1.96 -0.67 0.15
C ALA A 295 1.44 0.70 0.64
N LEU A 296 1.05 1.59 -0.28
CA LEU A 296 0.44 2.88 0.06
C LEU A 296 -0.89 2.72 0.81
N LEU A 297 -1.67 1.70 0.49
CA LEU A 297 -2.94 1.41 1.15
C LEU A 297 -2.79 0.81 2.55
N LYS A 298 -1.67 0.14 2.82
CA LYS A 298 -1.36 -0.53 4.10
C LYS A 298 -0.40 0.24 5.00
N ALA A 299 0.23 1.28 4.46
CA ALA A 299 1.15 2.13 5.19
C ALA A 299 0.50 2.70 6.48
N PRO A 300 1.24 2.73 7.60
CA PRO A 300 2.67 2.42 7.74
C PRO A 300 2.99 0.91 7.96
N ASN A 301 1.98 0.06 8.10
CA ASN A 301 2.15 -1.34 8.52
C ASN A 301 2.27 -2.28 7.31
N LEU A 302 3.44 -2.26 6.68
CA LEU A 302 3.76 -3.25 5.66
C LEU A 302 4.04 -4.62 6.27
N PRO A 303 3.68 -5.71 5.57
CA PRO A 303 3.94 -7.07 6.03
C PRO A 303 5.38 -7.55 5.77
N PHE A 304 6.29 -6.63 5.45
CA PHE A 304 7.71 -6.81 5.18
C PHE A 304 8.44 -5.49 5.45
#